data_AF-A0A1Q6U151-F1
#
_entry.id   AF-A0A1Q6U151-F1
#
_cell.length_a   1.000
_cell.length_b   1.000
_cell.length_c   1.000
_cell.angle_alpha   90.00
_cell.angle_beta   90.00
_cell.angle_gamma   90.00
#
_symmetry.space_group_name_H-M   'P 1'
#
loop_
_entity.id
_entity.type
_entity.pdbx_description
1 polymer ?
#
loop_
_entity_poly.entity_id
_entity_poly.type
_entity_poly.pdbx_seq_one_letter_code
_entity_poly.pdbx_strand_id
1 'polypeptide(L)'
;MLNNYESFDNSETSARKSSLIQERVGLVSTHMYKQFLDYQHANVNTNEIFVRMIDNLQAVAETLKEGFSSRGVTTQNIYVDTDPQKSVVIVNILWHKMSFTTRCNYQPQALYREDGQHLFSSRIMAIRGNYYELMKGVTDHDEEMVKLLDNEVASLFIPPETNQNSIMKIRHLPNREFYLNQVDAPREFVLKVIETLCGGGFYHEEGSRKSFNI
;
A
#
# COMPACT_ATOMS: atom_id res chain seq x y z
N MET A 1 0.77 71.65 1.74
CA MET A 1 0.49 70.72 0.63
C MET A 1 1.04 69.37 1.04
N LEU A 2 0.15 68.45 1.44
CA LEU A 2 0.49 67.15 2.05
C LEU A 2 0.50 66.05 0.98
N ASN A 3 1.63 65.35 0.91
CA ASN A 3 1.86 63.95 0.55
C ASN A 3 0.84 63.27 -0.37
N ASN A 4 1.14 63.25 -1.68
CA ASN A 4 0.44 62.40 -2.66
C ASN A 4 1.38 61.43 -3.43
N TYR A 5 2.67 61.38 -3.07
CA TYR A 5 3.67 60.53 -3.73
C TYR A 5 3.86 59.15 -3.07
N GLU A 6 3.48 58.95 -1.80
CA GLU A 6 3.62 57.65 -1.10
C GLU A 6 2.52 56.61 -1.45
N SER A 7 1.45 57.02 -2.14
CA SER A 7 0.31 56.15 -2.47
C SER A 7 0.53 55.33 -3.75
N PHE A 8 1.33 55.85 -4.69
CA PHE A 8 1.62 55.17 -5.96
C PHE A 8 2.66 54.05 -5.79
N ASP A 9 3.71 54.25 -4.98
CA ASP A 9 4.73 53.23 -4.71
C ASP A 9 4.14 51.98 -4.01
N ASN A 10 3.16 52.17 -3.14
CA ASN A 10 2.48 51.07 -2.44
C ASN A 10 1.56 50.26 -3.36
N SER A 11 0.91 50.89 -4.34
CA SER A 11 0.01 50.20 -5.27
C SER A 11 0.77 49.40 -6.33
N GLU A 12 1.89 49.92 -6.83
CA GLU A 12 2.74 49.18 -7.78
C GLU A 12 3.45 47.99 -7.08
N THR A 13 3.90 48.20 -5.84
CA THR A 13 4.49 47.13 -5.01
C THR A 13 3.46 46.08 -4.60
N SER A 14 2.21 46.47 -4.30
CA SER A 14 1.14 45.52 -3.97
C SER A 14 0.63 44.76 -5.20
N ALA A 15 0.54 45.41 -6.36
CA ALA A 15 0.20 44.76 -7.63
C ALA A 15 1.26 43.73 -8.03
N ARG A 16 2.56 44.06 -7.88
CA ARG A 16 3.67 43.12 -8.10
C ARG A 16 3.70 41.97 -7.08
N LYS A 17 3.38 42.23 -5.81
CA LYS A 17 3.21 41.17 -4.80
C LYS A 17 2.02 40.26 -5.14
N SER A 18 0.91 40.83 -5.59
CA SER A 18 -0.28 40.09 -6.04
C SER A 18 0.00 39.24 -7.28
N SER A 19 0.76 39.76 -8.26
CA SER A 19 1.13 39.00 -9.46
C SER A 19 2.08 37.84 -9.12
N LEU A 20 3.06 38.06 -8.23
CA LEU A 20 3.95 36.99 -7.76
C LEU A 20 3.19 35.91 -6.98
N ILE A 21 2.21 36.29 -6.15
CA ILE A 21 1.34 35.35 -5.45
C ILE A 21 0.52 34.54 -6.48
N GLN A 22 -0.08 35.19 -7.47
CA GLN A 22 -0.85 34.51 -8.51
C GLN A 22 0.00 33.51 -9.30
N GLU A 23 1.22 33.88 -9.69
CA GLU A 23 2.15 33.00 -10.38
C GLU A 23 2.49 31.76 -9.53
N ARG A 24 2.88 31.97 -8.27
CA ARG A 24 3.23 30.87 -7.35
C ARG A 24 2.03 29.96 -7.06
N VAL A 25 0.86 30.53 -6.83
CA VAL A 25 -0.39 29.77 -6.65
C VAL A 25 -0.74 28.98 -7.90
N GLY A 26 -0.52 29.57 -9.09
CA GLY A 26 -0.70 28.88 -10.37
C GLY A 26 0.19 27.64 -10.49
N LEU A 27 1.49 27.78 -10.20
CA LEU A 27 2.43 26.66 -10.21
C LEU A 27 2.03 25.56 -9.21
N VAL A 28 1.72 25.94 -7.96
CA VAL A 28 1.28 24.98 -6.93
C VAL A 28 0.01 24.26 -7.36
N SER A 29 -0.96 24.98 -7.95
CA SER A 29 -2.22 24.40 -8.43
C SER A 29 -1.98 23.39 -9.55
N THR A 30 -1.07 23.68 -10.49
CA THR A 30 -0.69 22.73 -11.54
C THR A 30 -0.05 21.47 -10.95
N HIS A 31 0.85 21.60 -9.97
CA HIS A 31 1.47 20.46 -9.31
C HIS A 31 0.46 19.61 -8.54
N MET A 32 -0.41 20.24 -7.76
CA MET A 32 -1.46 19.56 -7.00
C MET A 32 -2.46 18.86 -7.92
N TYR A 33 -2.82 19.49 -9.03
CA TYR A 33 -3.70 18.89 -10.03
C TYR A 33 -3.09 17.63 -10.66
N LYS A 34 -1.79 17.68 -11.00
CA LYS A 34 -1.06 16.50 -11.48
C LYS A 34 -1.06 15.38 -10.42
N GLN A 35 -0.72 15.70 -9.17
CA GLN A 35 -0.72 14.73 -8.08
C GLN A 35 -2.11 14.09 -7.86
N PHE A 36 -3.17 14.88 -8.00
CA PHE A 36 -4.53 14.38 -7.92
C PHE A 36 -4.85 13.39 -9.04
N LEU A 37 -4.51 13.72 -10.29
CA LEU A 37 -4.68 12.81 -11.43
C LEU A 37 -3.87 11.52 -11.24
N ASP A 38 -2.59 11.64 -10.92
CA ASP A 38 -1.70 10.50 -10.67
C ASP A 38 -2.27 9.60 -9.56
N TYR A 39 -2.79 10.18 -8.47
CA TYR A 39 -3.45 9.43 -7.40
C TYR A 39 -4.73 8.71 -7.85
N GLN A 40 -5.59 9.36 -8.64
CA GLN A 40 -6.80 8.73 -9.18
C GLN A 40 -6.45 7.53 -10.08
N HIS A 41 -5.50 7.71 -11.00
CA HIS A 41 -5.06 6.64 -11.90
C HIS A 41 -4.41 5.48 -11.14
N ALA A 42 -3.53 5.77 -10.18
CA ALA A 42 -2.90 4.74 -9.36
C ALA A 42 -3.92 3.94 -8.54
N ASN A 43 -4.97 4.58 -8.02
CA ASN A 43 -6.05 3.90 -7.31
C ASN A 43 -6.89 3.00 -8.21
N VAL A 44 -7.21 3.44 -9.44
CA VAL A 44 -7.91 2.61 -10.42
C VAL A 44 -7.09 1.35 -10.72
N ASN A 45 -5.81 1.52 -11.08
CA ASN A 45 -4.91 0.41 -11.37
C ASN A 45 -4.77 -0.54 -10.16
N THR A 46 -4.68 0.03 -8.95
CA THR A 46 -4.58 -0.74 -7.71
C THR A 46 -5.82 -1.60 -7.47
N ASN A 47 -7.01 -1.05 -7.67
CA ASN A 47 -8.25 -1.81 -7.50
C ASN A 47 -8.37 -2.93 -8.53
N GLU A 48 -7.99 -2.70 -9.78
CA GLU A 48 -7.97 -3.74 -10.82
C GLU A 48 -6.96 -4.86 -10.51
N ILE A 49 -5.76 -4.51 -10.02
CA ILE A 49 -4.77 -5.48 -9.55
C ILE A 49 -5.29 -6.23 -8.33
N PHE A 50 -5.91 -5.56 -7.38
CA PHE A 50 -6.40 -6.16 -6.13
C PHE A 50 -7.55 -7.14 -6.39
N VAL A 51 -8.46 -6.84 -7.31
CA VAL A 51 -9.51 -7.79 -7.72
C VAL A 51 -8.89 -9.04 -8.34
N ARG A 52 -7.91 -8.89 -9.25
CA ARG A 52 -7.19 -10.03 -9.83
C ARG A 52 -6.41 -10.81 -8.77
N MET A 53 -5.88 -10.15 -7.74
CA MET A 53 -5.23 -10.83 -6.62
C MET A 53 -6.20 -11.72 -5.85
N ILE A 54 -7.43 -11.26 -5.61
CA ILE A 54 -8.47 -12.06 -4.95
C ILE A 54 -8.73 -13.35 -5.73
N ASP A 55 -8.85 -13.27 -7.06
CA ASP A 55 -9.06 -14.44 -7.90
C ASP A 55 -7.86 -15.41 -7.81
N ASN A 56 -6.63 -14.89 -7.83
CA ASN A 56 -5.42 -15.70 -7.63
C ASN A 56 -5.38 -16.36 -6.23
N LEU A 57 -5.79 -15.64 -5.18
CA LEU A 57 -5.86 -16.17 -3.83
C LEU A 57 -6.87 -17.31 -3.71
N GLN A 58 -8.03 -17.19 -4.36
CA GLN A 58 -9.03 -18.26 -4.42
C GLN A 58 -8.45 -19.49 -5.12
N ALA A 59 -7.79 -19.32 -6.27
CA ALA A 59 -7.15 -20.42 -6.99
C ALA A 59 -6.06 -21.11 -6.16
N VAL A 60 -5.23 -20.34 -5.45
CA VAL A 60 -4.21 -20.90 -4.53
C VAL A 60 -4.87 -21.66 -3.39
N ALA A 61 -5.92 -21.11 -2.76
CA ALA A 61 -6.63 -21.79 -1.69
C ALA A 61 -7.22 -23.12 -2.15
N GLU A 62 -7.89 -23.18 -3.31
CA GLU A 62 -8.43 -24.44 -3.85
C GLU A 62 -7.31 -25.45 -4.18
N THR A 63 -6.21 -25.00 -4.77
CA THR A 63 -5.04 -25.87 -5.04
C THR A 63 -4.47 -26.46 -3.74
N LEU A 64 -4.39 -25.66 -2.68
CA LEU A 64 -3.94 -26.12 -1.36
C LEU A 64 -4.95 -27.11 -0.75
N LYS A 65 -6.26 -26.87 -0.88
CA LYS A 65 -7.29 -27.80 -0.39
C LYS A 65 -7.16 -29.16 -1.08
N GLU A 66 -7.01 -29.19 -2.40
CA GLU A 66 -6.78 -30.44 -3.15
C GLU A 66 -5.50 -31.15 -2.68
N GLY A 67 -4.41 -30.39 -2.53
CA GLY A 67 -3.13 -30.89 -2.03
C GLY A 67 -3.23 -31.49 -0.61
N PHE A 68 -3.92 -30.84 0.32
CA PHE A 68 -4.03 -31.31 1.70
C PHE A 68 -5.06 -32.44 1.85
N SER A 69 -6.21 -32.37 1.18
CA SER A 69 -7.25 -33.41 1.23
C SER A 69 -6.77 -34.75 0.67
N SER A 70 -5.97 -34.75 -0.40
CA SER A 70 -5.35 -35.97 -0.93
C SER A 70 -4.40 -36.66 0.06
N ARG A 71 -3.95 -35.93 1.08
CA ARG A 71 -3.11 -36.41 2.19
C ARG A 71 -3.90 -36.67 3.48
N GLY A 72 -5.23 -36.62 3.44
CA GLY A 72 -6.11 -36.85 4.59
C GLY A 72 -6.14 -35.70 5.61
N VAL A 73 -5.67 -34.51 5.25
CA VAL A 73 -5.70 -33.31 6.11
C VAL A 73 -7.01 -32.56 5.90
N THR A 74 -7.66 -32.14 6.99
CA THR A 74 -8.88 -31.31 6.92
C THR A 74 -8.60 -29.94 6.30
N THR A 75 -9.48 -29.50 5.42
CA THR A 75 -9.31 -28.29 4.61
C THR A 75 -10.24 -27.14 5.01
N GLN A 76 -11.05 -27.32 6.07
CA GLN A 76 -11.98 -26.29 6.55
C GLN A 76 -11.27 -25.00 6.98
N ASN A 77 -10.03 -25.11 7.48
CA ASN A 77 -9.18 -23.98 7.83
C ASN A 77 -8.38 -23.43 6.64
N ILE A 78 -8.82 -23.67 5.40
CA ILE A 78 -8.25 -23.05 4.21
C ILE A 78 -9.36 -22.26 3.53
N TYR A 79 -9.30 -20.95 3.60
CA TYR A 79 -10.34 -20.09 3.04
C TYR A 79 -9.81 -18.71 2.66
N VAL A 80 -10.56 -18.06 1.79
CA VAL A 80 -10.40 -16.66 1.38
C VAL A 80 -11.72 -15.96 1.65
N ASP A 81 -11.68 -14.85 2.37
CA ASP A 81 -12.84 -14.02 2.69
C ASP A 81 -12.56 -12.57 2.30
N THR A 82 -13.58 -11.87 1.82
CA THR A 82 -13.44 -10.50 1.29
C THR A 82 -14.52 -9.61 1.83
N ASP A 83 -14.19 -8.35 2.05
CA ASP A 83 -15.20 -7.35 2.39
C ASP A 83 -16.07 -6.97 1.17
N PRO A 84 -17.29 -6.43 1.38
CA PRO A 84 -18.17 -6.07 0.28
C PRO A 84 -17.56 -5.07 -0.71
N GLN A 85 -16.65 -4.22 -0.23
CA GLN A 85 -15.97 -3.20 -1.04
C GLN A 85 -14.72 -3.74 -1.76
N LYS A 86 -14.33 -5.00 -1.53
CA LYS A 86 -13.08 -5.59 -2.02
C LYS A 86 -11.87 -4.68 -1.78
N SER A 87 -11.79 -4.13 -0.57
CA SER A 87 -10.68 -3.33 -0.04
C SER A 87 -9.82 -4.10 0.97
N VAL A 88 -10.34 -5.23 1.45
CA VAL A 88 -9.67 -6.16 2.38
C VAL A 88 -9.98 -7.59 1.94
N VAL A 89 -8.94 -8.42 1.88
CA VAL A 89 -9.08 -9.89 1.74
C VAL A 89 -8.32 -10.56 2.87
N ILE A 90 -8.97 -11.53 3.52
CA ILE A 90 -8.42 -12.36 4.59
C ILE A 90 -8.19 -13.74 4.01
N VAL A 91 -7.01 -14.29 4.27
CA VAL A 91 -6.62 -15.62 3.82
C VAL A 91 -6.18 -16.41 5.04
N ASN A 92 -6.80 -17.56 5.22
CA ASN A 92 -6.38 -18.52 6.23
C ASN A 92 -5.88 -19.77 5.53
N ILE A 93 -4.68 -20.22 5.88
CA ILE A 93 -4.06 -21.46 5.40
C ILE A 93 -3.54 -22.20 6.63
N LEU A 94 -4.30 -23.21 7.08
CA LEU A 94 -4.01 -23.96 8.30
C LEU A 94 -3.90 -23.02 9.52
N TRP A 95 -2.70 -22.87 10.08
CA TRP A 95 -2.39 -21.99 11.22
C TRP A 95 -1.86 -20.61 10.80
N HIS A 96 -1.67 -20.35 9.50
CA HIS A 96 -1.29 -19.03 9.01
C HIS A 96 -2.54 -18.23 8.66
N LYS A 97 -2.70 -17.09 9.32
CA LYS A 97 -3.69 -16.08 8.96
C LYS A 97 -3.00 -14.82 8.47
N MET A 98 -3.45 -14.29 7.35
CA MET A 98 -2.91 -13.07 6.73
C MET A 98 -4.02 -12.28 6.07
N SER A 99 -3.77 -10.99 5.84
CA SER A 99 -4.71 -10.13 5.13
C SER A 99 -3.98 -9.30 4.08
N PHE A 100 -4.69 -8.91 3.04
CA PHE A 100 -4.22 -7.92 2.08
C PHE A 100 -5.21 -6.76 2.06
N THR A 101 -4.71 -5.53 1.94
CA THR A 101 -5.57 -4.35 1.95
C THR A 101 -5.06 -3.21 1.08
N THR A 102 -6.02 -2.43 0.57
CA THR A 102 -5.81 -1.15 -0.14
C THR A 102 -6.19 0.07 0.70
N ARG A 103 -6.61 -0.11 1.98
CA ARG A 103 -7.14 0.98 2.82
C ARG A 103 -6.10 2.01 3.28
N CYS A 104 -4.81 1.74 3.07
CA CYS A 104 -3.73 2.69 3.31
C CYS A 104 -3.65 3.86 2.30
N ASN A 105 -4.49 3.85 1.25
CA ASN A 105 -4.45 4.85 0.17
C ASN A 105 -5.48 5.97 0.39
N TYR A 106 -5.25 6.85 1.36
CA TYR A 106 -6.17 7.96 1.68
C TYR A 106 -5.75 9.31 1.09
N GLN A 107 -4.51 9.43 0.61
CA GLN A 107 -3.98 10.65 -0.01
C GLN A 107 -2.90 10.30 -1.04
N PRO A 108 -2.53 11.24 -1.94
CA PRO A 108 -1.39 11.05 -2.84
C PRO A 108 -0.12 10.75 -2.04
N GLN A 109 0.50 9.61 -2.35
CA GLN A 109 1.72 9.14 -1.71
C GLN A 109 2.72 8.68 -2.77
N ALA A 110 3.99 8.65 -2.39
CA ALA A 110 5.06 8.14 -3.23
C ALA A 110 5.93 7.16 -2.46
N LEU A 111 6.36 6.10 -3.13
CA LEU A 111 7.45 5.26 -2.67
C LEU A 111 8.74 6.11 -2.68
N TYR A 112 9.25 6.38 -1.48
CA TYR A 112 10.50 7.07 -1.29
C TYR A 112 11.68 6.18 -1.70
N ARG A 113 12.67 6.80 -2.35
CA ARG A 113 13.96 6.19 -2.72
C ARG A 113 15.08 7.20 -2.49
N GLU A 114 16.18 6.75 -1.91
CA GLU A 114 17.32 7.62 -1.58
C GLU A 114 17.99 8.22 -2.81
N ASP A 115 17.87 7.57 -3.97
CA ASP A 115 18.39 8.04 -5.26
C ASP A 115 17.58 9.21 -5.88
N GLY A 116 16.50 9.64 -5.21
CA GLY A 116 15.62 10.72 -5.66
C GLY A 116 14.60 10.31 -6.70
N GLN A 117 14.61 9.06 -7.18
CA GLN A 117 13.62 8.54 -8.14
C GLN A 117 12.37 8.06 -7.41
N HIS A 118 11.67 8.97 -6.74
CA HIS A 118 10.42 8.64 -6.06
C HIS A 118 9.35 8.20 -7.06
N LEU A 119 8.54 7.22 -6.66
CA LEU A 119 7.46 6.71 -7.49
C LEU A 119 6.13 7.10 -6.85
N PHE A 120 5.38 8.00 -7.48
CA PHE A 120 3.97 8.20 -7.12
C PHE A 120 3.21 6.89 -7.36
N SER A 121 2.52 6.42 -6.32
CA SER A 121 1.90 5.11 -6.36
C SER A 121 0.85 4.96 -5.26
N SER A 122 -0.13 4.12 -5.54
CA SER A 122 -0.95 3.51 -4.51
C SER A 122 -0.32 2.18 -4.07
N ARG A 123 -0.76 1.66 -2.93
CA ARG A 123 -0.13 0.54 -2.23
C ARG A 123 -1.14 -0.55 -1.93
N ILE A 124 -0.76 -1.80 -2.19
CA ILE A 124 -1.42 -2.98 -1.61
C ILE A 124 -0.48 -3.51 -0.54
N MET A 125 -0.96 -3.59 0.69
CA MET A 125 -0.20 -4.13 1.82
C MET A 125 -0.64 -5.56 2.12
N ALA A 126 0.32 -6.47 2.22
CA ALA A 126 0.13 -7.77 2.82
C ALA A 126 0.56 -7.71 4.30
N ILE A 127 -0.33 -8.09 5.20
CA ILE A 127 -0.11 -8.06 6.65
C ILE A 127 -0.31 -9.44 7.27
N ARG A 128 0.45 -9.72 8.33
CA ARG A 128 0.27 -10.92 9.16
C ARG A 128 -0.95 -10.72 10.05
N GLY A 129 -1.83 -11.72 10.11
CA GLY A 129 -3.04 -11.70 10.93
C GLY A 129 -4.32 -11.28 10.18
N ASN A 130 -5.41 -11.18 10.93
CA ASN A 130 -6.71 -10.72 10.43
C ASN A 130 -6.80 -9.19 10.52
N TYR A 131 -7.03 -8.50 9.41
CA TYR A 131 -7.18 -7.05 9.38
C TYR A 131 -8.22 -6.55 10.39
N TYR A 132 -9.40 -7.17 10.48
CA TYR A 132 -10.46 -6.69 11.40
C TYR A 132 -10.13 -6.91 12.87
N GLU A 133 -9.37 -7.95 13.21
CA GLU A 133 -8.91 -8.17 14.57
C GLU A 133 -7.84 -7.14 14.95
N LEU A 134 -6.94 -6.83 14.01
CA LEU A 134 -5.86 -5.85 14.20
C LEU A 134 -6.39 -4.41 14.31
N MET A 135 -7.44 -4.07 13.56
CA MET A 135 -8.04 -2.73 13.55
C MET A 135 -9.11 -2.52 14.62
N LYS A 136 -9.33 -3.50 15.50
CA LYS A 136 -10.32 -3.36 16.57
C LYS A 136 -9.93 -2.24 17.54
N GLY A 137 -10.79 -1.23 17.63
CA GLY A 137 -10.59 -0.09 18.52
C GLY A 137 -9.73 1.04 17.94
N VAL A 138 -9.24 0.88 16.71
CA VAL A 138 -8.55 1.94 15.97
C VAL A 138 -9.56 2.96 15.48
N THR A 139 -9.30 4.25 15.74
CA THR A 139 -10.26 5.33 15.43
C THR A 139 -9.78 6.34 14.41
N ASP A 140 -8.48 6.35 14.08
CA ASP A 140 -7.90 7.28 13.11
C ASP A 140 -6.89 6.60 12.18
N HIS A 141 -6.57 7.30 11.09
CA HIS A 141 -5.71 6.78 10.02
C HIS A 141 -4.25 6.64 10.44
N ASP A 142 -3.75 7.44 11.37
CA ASP A 142 -2.35 7.36 11.80
C ASP A 142 -2.13 6.10 12.64
N GLU A 143 -3.04 5.81 13.56
CA GLU A 143 -3.03 4.57 14.33
C GLU A 143 -3.22 3.35 13.42
N GLU A 144 -4.12 3.41 12.44
CA GLU A 144 -4.29 2.35 11.43
C GLU A 144 -2.98 2.08 10.69
N MET A 145 -2.30 3.14 10.22
CA MET A 145 -1.05 3.00 9.50
C MET A 145 0.06 2.41 10.38
N VAL A 146 0.15 2.78 11.65
CA VAL A 146 1.10 2.15 12.59
C VAL A 146 0.82 0.66 12.71
N LYS A 147 -0.44 0.25 12.91
CA LYS A 147 -0.82 -1.17 13.00
C LYS A 147 -0.53 -1.94 11.72
N LEU A 148 -0.81 -1.34 10.57
CA LEU A 148 -0.51 -1.93 9.25
C LEU A 148 0.98 -2.12 9.06
N LEU A 149 1.78 -1.10 9.38
CA LEU A 149 3.23 -1.15 9.28
C LEU A 149 3.82 -2.17 10.26
N ASP A 150 3.39 -2.23 11.52
CA ASP A 150 3.89 -3.21 12.49
C ASP A 150 3.69 -4.66 12.05
N ASN A 151 2.61 -4.92 11.31
CA ASN A 151 2.24 -6.26 10.84
C ASN A 151 2.59 -6.50 9.36
N GLU A 152 3.25 -5.55 8.69
CA GLU A 152 3.58 -5.66 7.28
C GLU A 152 4.49 -6.87 7.00
N VAL A 153 4.14 -7.62 5.95
CA VAL A 153 4.94 -8.72 5.41
C VAL A 153 5.59 -8.28 4.11
N ALA A 154 4.80 -7.70 3.22
CA ALA A 154 5.23 -7.19 1.94
C ALA A 154 4.27 -6.09 1.45
N SER A 155 4.73 -5.27 0.52
CA SER A 155 3.93 -4.28 -0.16
C SER A 155 4.15 -4.31 -1.65
N LEU A 156 3.08 -4.08 -2.40
CA LEU A 156 3.10 -3.84 -3.83
C LEU A 156 2.74 -2.36 -4.06
N PHE A 157 3.64 -1.62 -4.69
CA PHE A 157 3.46 -0.23 -5.10
C PHE A 157 3.05 -0.20 -6.58
N ILE A 158 1.92 0.44 -6.88
CA ILE A 158 1.29 0.45 -8.19
C ILE A 158 1.33 1.89 -8.73
N PRO A 159 2.05 2.14 -9.84
CA PRO A 159 2.13 3.46 -10.44
C PRO A 159 0.85 3.84 -11.21
N PRO A 160 0.66 5.15 -11.49
CA PRO A 160 -0.45 5.63 -12.31
C PRO A 160 -0.39 5.16 -13.77
N GLU A 161 0.83 5.02 -14.31
CA GLU A 161 1.04 4.62 -15.70
C GLU A 161 1.08 3.09 -15.81
N THR A 162 0.22 2.51 -16.65
CA THR A 162 0.06 1.05 -16.79
C THR A 162 1.26 0.37 -17.46
N ASN A 163 2.04 1.13 -18.22
CA ASN A 163 3.29 0.67 -18.84
C ASN A 163 4.48 0.66 -17.86
N GLN A 164 4.33 1.28 -16.68
CA GLN A 164 5.35 1.29 -15.65
C GLN A 164 5.18 0.08 -14.74
N ASN A 165 6.31 -0.53 -14.38
CA ASN A 165 6.32 -1.69 -13.49
C ASN A 165 5.79 -1.32 -12.09
N SER A 166 4.95 -2.19 -11.55
CA SER A 166 4.68 -2.23 -10.12
C SER A 166 5.92 -2.73 -9.37
N ILE A 167 6.03 -2.36 -8.11
CA ILE A 167 7.22 -2.64 -7.32
C ILE A 167 6.81 -3.36 -6.05
N MET A 168 7.29 -4.58 -5.90
CA MET A 168 7.11 -5.36 -4.69
C MET A 168 8.32 -5.16 -3.77
N LYS A 169 8.05 -4.91 -2.49
CA LYS A 169 9.04 -4.91 -1.41
C LYS A 169 8.60 -5.90 -0.34
N ILE A 170 9.54 -6.66 0.20
CA ILE A 170 9.29 -7.65 1.25
C ILE A 170 10.01 -7.16 2.50
N ARG A 171 9.30 -7.02 3.63
CA ARG A 171 9.80 -6.31 4.83
C ARG A 171 11.12 -6.90 5.36
N HIS A 172 11.23 -8.22 5.41
CA HIS A 172 12.40 -8.90 5.96
C HIS A 172 13.55 -9.06 4.96
N LEU A 173 13.36 -8.68 3.68
CA LEU A 173 14.45 -8.63 2.72
C LEU A 173 14.98 -7.18 2.65
N PRO A 174 16.27 -6.94 2.94
CA PRO A 174 16.81 -5.60 3.11
C PRO A 174 16.68 -4.77 1.83
N ASN A 175 15.66 -3.90 1.78
CA ASN A 175 15.37 -2.94 0.72
C ASN A 175 15.39 -3.46 -0.73
N ARG A 176 15.25 -4.78 -0.94
CA ARG A 176 15.20 -5.35 -2.29
C ARG A 176 13.88 -5.01 -2.96
N GLU A 177 13.95 -4.27 -4.06
CA GLU A 177 12.83 -4.00 -4.94
C GLU A 177 12.72 -5.08 -6.02
N PHE A 178 11.51 -5.60 -6.22
CA PHE A 178 11.19 -6.51 -7.30
C PHE A 178 10.27 -5.78 -8.29
N TYR A 179 10.75 -5.58 -9.51
CA TYR A 179 9.97 -4.94 -10.56
C TYR A 179 9.10 -5.97 -11.26
N LEU A 180 7.79 -5.73 -11.26
CA LEU A 180 6.78 -6.61 -11.81
C LEU A 180 5.97 -5.84 -12.85
N ASN A 181 5.74 -6.43 -14.01
CA ASN A 181 4.76 -5.85 -14.93
C ASN A 181 3.37 -5.90 -14.26
N GLN A 182 2.47 -4.96 -14.59
CA GLN A 182 1.16 -4.88 -13.94
C GLN A 182 0.21 -6.05 -14.28
N VAL A 183 0.54 -6.86 -15.30
CA VAL A 183 -0.25 -8.01 -15.71
C VAL A 183 -0.01 -9.19 -14.77
N ASP A 184 1.25 -9.48 -14.46
CA ASP A 184 1.72 -10.57 -13.62
C ASP A 184 1.81 -10.19 -12.13
N ALA A 185 1.92 -8.89 -11.81
CA ALA A 185 2.03 -8.39 -10.45
C ALA A 185 1.01 -8.99 -9.46
N PRO A 186 -0.30 -9.15 -9.79
CA PRO A 186 -1.25 -9.80 -8.90
C PRO A 186 -0.83 -11.21 -8.48
N ARG A 187 -0.42 -12.04 -9.46
CA ARG A 187 -0.05 -13.44 -9.24
C ARG A 187 1.26 -13.55 -8.47
N GLU A 188 2.30 -12.84 -8.93
CA GLU A 188 3.63 -12.91 -8.33
C GLU A 188 3.61 -12.41 -6.88
N PHE A 189 2.88 -11.33 -6.60
CA PHE A 189 2.77 -10.81 -5.24
C PHE A 189 2.06 -11.79 -4.30
N VAL A 190 0.95 -12.40 -4.73
CA VAL A 190 0.23 -13.42 -3.96
C VAL A 190 1.13 -14.62 -3.66
N LEU A 191 1.76 -15.19 -4.69
CA LEU A 191 2.62 -16.37 -4.53
C LEU A 191 3.79 -16.07 -3.61
N LYS A 192 4.41 -14.89 -3.74
CA LYS A 192 5.57 -14.52 -2.93
C LYS A 192 5.23 -14.30 -1.46
N VAL A 193 4.07 -13.69 -1.17
CA VAL A 193 3.59 -13.51 0.22
C VAL A 193 3.27 -14.86 0.85
N ILE A 194 2.60 -15.75 0.12
CA ILE A 194 2.28 -17.10 0.62
C ILE A 194 3.56 -17.91 0.85
N GLU A 195 4.51 -17.88 -0.08
CA GLU A 195 5.83 -18.51 0.10
C GLU A 195 6.54 -17.97 1.36
N THR A 196 6.53 -16.65 1.54
CA THR A 196 7.15 -15.97 2.68
C THR A 196 6.54 -16.40 4.02
N LEU A 197 5.21 -16.49 4.10
CA LEU A 197 4.51 -16.78 5.34
C LEU A 197 4.41 -18.26 5.65
N CYS A 198 4.14 -19.09 4.64
CA CYS A 198 3.89 -20.52 4.81
C CYS A 198 5.13 -21.39 4.55
N GLY A 199 6.20 -20.84 3.95
CA GLY A 199 7.44 -21.58 3.70
C GLY A 199 8.33 -21.76 4.93
N GLY A 200 8.06 -21.03 6.02
CA GLY A 200 8.79 -21.11 7.29
C GLY A 200 7.96 -21.71 8.43
N GLY A 201 8.65 -22.20 9.46
CA GLY A 201 8.02 -22.63 10.72
C GLY A 201 8.00 -21.52 11.77
N PHE A 202 7.29 -21.75 12.87
CA PHE A 202 7.34 -20.91 14.06
C PHE A 202 8.36 -21.48 15.05
N TYR A 203 9.17 -20.60 15.64
CA TYR A 203 9.89 -20.97 16.85
C TYR A 203 8.89 -21.12 18.00
N HIS A 204 9.12 -22.09 18.87
CA HIS A 204 8.38 -22.17 20.12
C HIS A 204 8.65 -20.91 20.95
N GLU A 205 7.60 -20.36 21.57
CA GLU A 205 7.77 -19.31 22.56
C GLU A 205 8.49 -19.90 23.78
N GLU A 206 9.74 -19.50 23.99
CA GLU A 206 10.51 -19.89 25.16
C GLU A 206 10.47 -18.77 26.23
N GLY A 207 10.25 -19.17 27.48
CA GLY A 207 10.02 -18.26 28.60
C GLY A 207 11.18 -17.32 28.92
N SER A 208 10.92 -16.03 28.75
CA SER A 208 11.65 -14.85 29.24
C SER A 208 13.12 -14.64 28.79
N ARG A 209 13.26 -13.96 27.65
CA ARG A 209 14.02 -12.69 27.61
C ARG A 209 13.42 -11.75 26.56
N LYS A 210 12.98 -10.58 27.04
CA LYS A 210 12.71 -9.40 26.22
C LYS A 210 13.98 -9.11 25.42
N SER A 211 13.81 -8.82 24.12
CA SER A 211 14.82 -8.60 23.08
C SER A 211 15.44 -9.86 22.48
N PHE A 212 15.07 -10.11 21.21
CA PHE A 212 16.07 -10.40 20.20
C PHE A 212 15.78 -9.51 18.98
N ASN A 213 16.68 -8.57 18.73
CA ASN A 213 16.89 -8.01 17.39
C ASN A 213 17.40 -9.16 16.51
N ILE A 214 16.80 -9.34 15.33
CA ILE A 214 17.39 -9.30 13.99
C ILE A 214 16.23 -9.33 13.00
#